data_AF-A0A9E4UQ16-F1
#
_entry.id   AF-A0A9E4UQ16-F1
#
_cell.length_a   1.000
_cell.length_b   1.000
_cell.length_c   1.000
_cell.angle_alpha   90.00
_cell.angle_beta   90.00
_cell.angle_gamma   90.00
#
_symmetry.space_group_name_H-M   'P 1'
#
loop_
_entity.id
_entity.type
_entity.pdbx_description
1 polymer ?
#
loop_
_entity_poly.entity_id
_entity_poly.type
_entity_poly.pdbx_seq_one_letter_code
_entity_poly.pdbx_strand_id
1 'polypeptide(L)' 'MPLYEYYCPTCQHKFDKLQPMSADGADCPNCEQPARRAIS' A
#
# COMPACT_ATOMS: atom_id res chain seq x y z
N MET A 1 -0.72 -12.43 -10.50
CA MET A 1 -0.56 -12.09 -9.07
C MET A 1 -1.61 -11.04 -8.73
N PRO A 2 -2.27 -11.10 -7.56
CA PRO A 2 -3.22 -10.07 -7.16
C PRO A 2 -2.49 -8.72 -7.02
N LEU A 3 -3.09 -7.68 -7.58
CA LEU A 3 -2.67 -6.30 -7.36
C LEU A 3 -3.35 -5.83 -6.08
N TYR A 4 -2.59 -5.40 -5.09
CA TYR A 4 -3.15 -4.79 -3.89
C TYR A 4 -3.02 -3.27 -4.01
N GLU A 5 -4.13 -2.58 -3.76
CA GLU A 5 -4.13 -1.12 -3.69
C GLU A 5 -3.73 -0.70 -2.27
N TYR A 6 -2.85 0.28 -2.18
CA TYR A 6 -2.36 0.84 -0.93
C TYR A 6 -2.67 2.33 -0.90
N TYR A 7 -3.08 2.80 0.28
CA TYR A 7 -3.39 4.18 0.56
C TYR A 7 -2.62 4.66 1.76
N CYS A 8 -1.84 5.72 1.58
CA CYS A 8 -1.18 6.41 2.68
C CYS A 8 -2.11 7.48 3.26
N PRO A 9 -2.54 7.36 4.54
CA PRO A 9 -3.37 8.37 5.18
C PRO A 9 -2.62 9.67 5.48
N THR A 10 -1.28 9.66 5.51
CA THR A 10 -0.47 10.84 5.83
C THR A 10 -0.36 11.81 4.66
N CYS A 11 0.08 11.30 3.49
CA CYS A 11 0.29 12.12 2.30
C CYS A 11 -0.84 11.98 1.28
N GLN A 12 -1.93 11.29 1.64
CA GLN A 12 -3.08 11.00 0.77
C GLN A 12 -2.69 10.24 -0.52
N HIS A 13 -1.51 9.63 -0.57
CA HIS A 13 -0.99 8.99 -1.78
C HIS A 13 -1.56 7.58 -1.96
N LYS A 14 -2.12 7.31 -3.15
CA LYS A 14 -2.63 6.00 -3.56
C LYS A 14 -1.65 5.37 -4.53
N PHE A 15 -1.36 4.10 -4.35
CA PHE A 15 -0.53 3.35 -5.26
C PHE A 15 -0.92 1.88 -5.27
N ASP A 16 -0.83 1.28 -6.43
CA ASP A 16 -1.01 -0.15 -6.64
C ASP A 16 0.35 -0.85 -6.62
N LYS A 17 0.41 -1.96 -5.87
CA LYS A 17 1.62 -2.76 -5.77
C LYS A 17 1.28 -4.24 -5.95
N LEU A 18 2.02 -4.90 -6.82
CA LEU A 18 1.98 -6.35 -6.89
C LEU A 18 2.63 -6.90 -5.62
N GLN A 19 1.84 -7.57 -4.78
CA GLN A 19 2.36 -8.21 -3.58
C GLN A 19 1.85 -9.64 -3.44
N PRO A 20 2.70 -10.58 -2.99
CA PRO A 20 2.25 -11.92 -2.67
C PRO A 20 1.25 -11.87 -1.52
N MET A 21 0.38 -12.89 -1.45
CA MET A 21 -0.66 -13.02 -0.43
C MET A 21 -0.09 -12.98 1.01
N SER A 22 1.17 -13.39 1.17
CA SER A 22 1.92 -13.43 2.42
C SER A 22 2.54 -12.09 2.84
N ALA A 23 2.25 -10.99 2.15
CA ALA A 23 2.84 -9.70 2.50
C ALA A 23 1.99 -8.91 3.50
N ASP A 24 2.57 -8.61 4.66
CA ASP A 24 1.92 -7.95 5.78
C ASP A 24 1.66 -6.44 5.58
N GLY A 25 2.33 -5.77 4.64
CA GLY A 25 2.16 -4.33 4.43
C GLY A 25 3.08 -3.72 3.38
N ALA A 26 2.90 -2.43 3.12
CA ALA A 26 3.81 -1.64 2.30
C ALA A 26 3.95 -0.23 2.90
N ASP A 27 5.17 0.29 2.92
CA ASP A 27 5.43 1.68 3.27
C ASP A 27 5.21 2.58 2.06
N CYS A 28 4.81 3.83 2.33
CA CYS A 28 4.59 4.81 1.29
C CYS A 28 5.93 5.32 0.75
N PRO A 29 6.18 5.28 -0.57
CA PRO A 29 7.45 5.73 -1.15
C PRO A 29 7.67 7.24 -1.08
N ASN A 30 6.64 8.04 -0.74
CA ASN A 30 6.73 9.50 -0.72
C ASN A 30 7.08 10.06 0.67
N CYS A 31 6.62 9.40 1.73
CA CYS A 31 6.76 9.90 3.10
C CYS A 31 7.29 8.84 4.08
N GLU A 32 7.66 7.66 3.57
CA GLU A 32 8.23 6.55 4.36
C GLU A 32 7.35 6.14 5.55
N GLN A 33 6.05 6.39 5.44
CA GLN A 33 5.05 6.09 6.46
C GLN A 33 4.25 4.85 6.10
N PRO A 34 3.71 4.12 7.10
CA PRO A 34 2.93 2.90 6.86
C PRO A 34 1.72 3.21 5.99
N ALA A 35 1.65 2.59 4.80
CA ALA A 35 0.47 2.65 3.94
C ALA A 35 -0.50 1.53 4.32
N ARG A 36 -1.79 1.84 4.34
CA ARG A 36 -2.85 0.85 4.61
C ARG A 36 -3.26 0.21 3.30
N ARG A 37 -3.49 -1.11 3.29
CA ARG A 37 -4.14 -1.76 2.15
C ARG A 37 -5.56 -1.22 2.02
N ALA A 38 -5.85 -0.63 0.87
CA ALA A 38 -7.20 -0.38 0.43
C ALA A 38 -7.76 -1.71 -0.08
N ILE A 39 -8.22 -2.53 0.86
CA ILE A 39 -8.96 -3.76 0.55
C ILE A 39 -10.40 -3.30 0.36
N SER A 40 -10.85 -3.19 -0.89
CA SER A 40 -12.27 -3.07 -1.19
C SER A 40 -12.90 -4.45 -1.32
#